data_AF-A0A2K8NR31-F1
#
_entry.id   AF-A0A2K8NR31-F1
#
_cell.length_a   1.000
_cell.length_b   1.000
_cell.length_c   1.000
_cell.angle_alpha   90.00
_cell.angle_beta   90.00
_cell.angle_gamma   90.00
#
_symmetry.space_group_name_H-M   'P 1'
#
loop_
_entity.id
_entity.type
_entity.pdbx_description
1 polymer ?
#
loop_
_entity_poly.entity_id
_entity_poly.type
_entity_poly.pdbx_seq_one_letter_code
_entity_poly.pdbx_strand_id
1 'polypeptide(L)'
;MAQPAQVAKSIYDIIGASNIISYTNCMTRLRIKALPNFDPEKIKQVPGVLGLVMGGADEYQIVLGPGFVNKVTKEFGELMKTAPQLVTADGQAVTPTFQSAADIGQLQKAKLRQNNGHVKGFFSKISKVFTPLIPAFIGAGLLSGIAGLILSVNGGANANATVQSWNHILVMMLNLLTNVFIIAVGWRLGKEFGGNPGLVALVSAMFCGFAGVTVASVFIPVYEGDIITGYNFLGKIIKASDIEHNWFTVGFINLDKNKVASLGAPHAGLIGAMIAAGITIKLEKTIRQFMPGVLDTIITPVIVLVLMLVLNFVLVIPVAGYLFTGITWLFNNLYTNPFGAALLAGIFLFALALGVHQGFIPIYFALIDSTGVNGLFPIMAMGGVAQVGVALGLWVLAGKGSILRKQISGAILPGFLGIGEPLIYGISLPRVKPFILSCIGAACGGFIMGALNTWGGLGIGMNAATGPGGLVAAITMTTIDGNAVKGMLVYLAVVFIVYGIGFAICILGYSRWSRNGVAKTKLYLSDCKVSLKEAEAKKAKAKIIGKMVGHISLYISVVGWLVLWTTSYARLSMEAKQELKDYQVV
;
A
#
# COMPACT_ATOMS: atom_id res chain seq x y z
N MET A 1 -13.17 -42.17 14.80
CA MET A 1 -13.14 -40.85 14.11
C MET A 1 -13.48 -41.07 12.65
N ALA A 2 -14.34 -40.25 12.05
CA ALA A 2 -14.67 -40.38 10.63
C ALA A 2 -13.42 -40.18 9.77
N GLN A 3 -13.23 -41.01 8.73
CA GLN A 3 -12.09 -40.86 7.83
C GLN A 3 -12.29 -39.64 6.90
N PRO A 4 -11.30 -38.74 6.76
CA PRO A 4 -11.44 -37.53 5.93
C PRO A 4 -11.87 -37.79 4.49
N ALA A 5 -11.37 -38.86 3.87
CA ALA A 5 -11.71 -39.23 2.49
C ALA A 5 -13.18 -39.67 2.35
N GLN A 6 -13.71 -40.40 3.34
CA GLN A 6 -15.12 -40.81 3.36
C GLN A 6 -16.04 -39.60 3.54
N VAL A 7 -15.69 -38.68 4.45
CA VAL A 7 -16.45 -37.45 4.66
C VAL A 7 -16.45 -36.56 3.41
N ALA A 8 -15.28 -36.37 2.78
CA ALA A 8 -15.16 -35.62 1.55
C ALA A 8 -16.02 -36.22 0.42
N LYS A 9 -15.97 -37.55 0.25
CA LYS A 9 -16.75 -38.27 -0.75
C LYS A 9 -18.25 -38.15 -0.50
N SER A 10 -18.72 -38.34 0.73
CA SER A 10 -20.14 -38.19 1.06
C SER A 10 -20.65 -36.77 0.80
N ILE A 11 -19.87 -35.74 1.15
CA ILE A 11 -20.25 -34.34 0.85
C ILE A 11 -20.29 -34.10 -0.67
N TYR A 12 -19.31 -34.63 -1.40
CA TYR A 12 -19.23 -34.50 -2.86
C TYR A 12 -20.42 -35.18 -3.56
N ASP A 13 -20.78 -36.39 -3.13
CA ASP A 13 -21.89 -37.17 -3.69
C ASP A 13 -23.26 -36.52 -3.41
N ILE A 14 -23.43 -35.91 -2.23
CA ILE A 14 -24.69 -35.24 -1.85
C ILE A 14 -24.91 -33.95 -2.66
N ILE A 15 -23.87 -33.14 -2.87
CA ILE A 15 -24.00 -31.87 -3.60
C ILE A 15 -24.05 -32.13 -5.11
N GLY A 16 -23.30 -33.12 -5.59
CA GLY A 16 -23.14 -33.44 -7.00
C GLY A 16 -22.03 -32.59 -7.64
N ALA A 17 -21.13 -33.27 -8.35
CA ALA A 17 -19.97 -32.68 -9.02
C ALA A 17 -20.34 -31.48 -9.92
N SER A 18 -21.43 -31.64 -10.67
CA SER A 18 -21.96 -30.65 -11.61
C SER A 18 -22.73 -29.51 -10.95
N ASN A 19 -22.81 -29.44 -9.61
CA ASN A 19 -23.45 -28.34 -8.89
C ASN A 19 -22.44 -27.46 -8.13
N ILE A 20 -21.18 -27.89 -8.01
CA ILE A 20 -20.16 -27.23 -7.18
C ILE A 20 -19.42 -26.16 -7.99
N ILE A 21 -19.69 -24.89 -7.70
CA ILE A 21 -19.07 -23.74 -8.38
C ILE A 21 -17.65 -23.48 -7.85
N SER A 22 -17.46 -23.55 -6.53
CA SER A 22 -16.16 -23.33 -5.88
C SER A 22 -16.18 -23.82 -4.44
N TYR A 23 -15.02 -24.15 -3.86
CA TYR A 23 -14.91 -24.55 -2.47
C TYR A 23 -13.67 -23.92 -1.80
N THR A 24 -13.75 -23.73 -0.48
CA THR A 24 -12.69 -23.18 0.37
C THR A 24 -12.79 -23.75 1.78
N ASN A 25 -11.78 -23.58 2.61
CA ASN A 25 -11.89 -23.84 4.03
C ASN A 25 -11.31 -22.70 4.89
N CYS A 26 -11.94 -22.47 6.04
CA CYS A 26 -11.40 -21.64 7.11
C CYS A 26 -10.91 -22.53 8.26
N MET A 27 -10.70 -21.95 9.46
CA MET A 27 -10.15 -22.67 10.61
C MET A 27 -11.00 -23.89 11.03
N THR A 28 -12.33 -23.84 10.89
CA THR A 28 -13.25 -24.89 11.38
C THR A 28 -14.33 -25.32 10.38
N ARG A 29 -14.39 -24.72 9.19
CA ARG A 29 -15.49 -24.94 8.23
C ARG A 29 -15.00 -25.10 6.80
N LEU A 30 -15.56 -26.07 6.08
CA LEU A 30 -15.49 -26.21 4.63
C LEU A 30 -16.66 -25.40 4.04
N ARG A 31 -16.37 -24.44 3.17
CA ARG A 31 -17.39 -23.62 2.52
C ARG A 31 -17.45 -23.96 1.06
N ILE A 32 -18.65 -24.24 0.57
CA ILE A 32 -18.90 -24.67 -0.79
C ILE A 32 -19.93 -23.71 -1.36
N LYS A 33 -19.62 -23.14 -2.53
CA LYS A 33 -20.61 -22.42 -3.33
C LYS A 33 -21.20 -23.41 -4.34
N ALA A 34 -22.50 -23.64 -4.27
CA ALA A 34 -23.17 -24.63 -5.10
C ALA A 34 -24.55 -24.15 -5.56
N LEU A 35 -25.02 -24.63 -6.71
CA LEU A 35 -26.39 -24.40 -7.17
C LEU A 35 -27.39 -25.06 -6.20
N PRO A 36 -28.60 -24.51 -6.01
CA PRO A 36 -29.57 -24.98 -5.02
C PRO A 36 -30.25 -26.33 -5.35
N ASN A 37 -29.72 -27.09 -6.31
CA ASN A 37 -30.31 -28.34 -6.82
C ASN A 37 -29.90 -29.57 -6.00
N PHE A 38 -29.80 -29.45 -4.68
CA PHE A 38 -29.54 -30.58 -3.77
C PHE A 38 -30.18 -30.34 -2.40
N ASP A 39 -30.35 -31.41 -1.62
CA ASP A 39 -30.91 -31.35 -0.27
C ASP A 39 -29.81 -31.10 0.78
N PRO A 40 -29.73 -29.90 1.39
CA PRO A 40 -28.68 -29.57 2.34
C PRO A 40 -28.80 -30.32 3.67
N GLU A 41 -29.99 -30.81 4.05
CA GLU A 41 -30.19 -31.51 5.32
C GLU A 41 -29.45 -32.85 5.36
N LYS A 42 -29.25 -33.49 4.21
CA LYS A 42 -28.44 -34.72 4.09
C LYS A 42 -26.98 -34.53 4.50
N ILE A 43 -26.44 -33.31 4.38
CA ILE A 43 -25.06 -33.01 4.77
C ILE A 43 -24.88 -33.12 6.29
N LYS A 44 -25.92 -32.81 7.08
CA LYS A 44 -25.86 -32.94 8.55
C LYS A 44 -25.80 -34.39 9.02
N GLN A 45 -26.23 -35.33 8.18
CA GLN A 45 -26.25 -36.76 8.47
C GLN A 45 -24.89 -37.42 8.19
N VAL A 46 -23.94 -36.71 7.56
CA VAL A 46 -22.60 -37.24 7.26
C VAL A 46 -21.79 -37.36 8.56
N PRO A 47 -21.28 -38.57 8.90
CA PRO A 47 -20.47 -38.76 10.10
C PRO A 47 -19.24 -37.84 10.13
N GLY A 48 -19.12 -37.00 11.17
CA GLY A 48 -18.04 -36.02 11.30
C GLY A 48 -18.40 -34.59 10.90
N VAL A 49 -19.62 -34.34 10.39
CA VAL A 49 -20.18 -33.00 10.25
C VAL A 49 -20.82 -32.58 11.57
N LEU A 50 -20.35 -31.46 12.12
CA LEU A 50 -20.82 -30.90 13.39
C LEU A 50 -22.00 -29.93 13.20
N GLY A 51 -22.24 -29.50 11.96
CA GLY A 51 -23.34 -28.60 11.63
C GLY A 51 -23.22 -28.04 10.22
N LEU A 52 -24.32 -27.47 9.76
CA LEU A 52 -24.41 -26.78 8.48
C LEU A 52 -24.95 -25.37 8.72
N VAL A 53 -24.25 -24.37 8.20
CA VAL A 53 -24.64 -22.97 8.28
C VAL A 53 -24.76 -22.41 6.88
N MET A 54 -25.90 -21.82 6.55
CA MET A 54 -26.09 -21.09 5.29
C MET A 54 -25.29 -19.77 5.36
N GLY A 55 -24.42 -19.55 4.37
CA GLY A 55 -23.62 -18.34 4.20
C GLY A 55 -24.38 -17.23 3.48
N GLY A 56 -23.72 -16.54 2.53
CA GLY A 56 -24.42 -15.66 1.59
C GLY A 56 -25.25 -16.45 0.56
N ALA A 57 -25.76 -15.78 -0.49
CA ALA A 57 -26.48 -16.45 -1.57
C ALA A 57 -25.61 -17.58 -2.18
N ASP A 58 -26.15 -18.79 -2.17
CA ASP A 58 -25.60 -20.04 -2.72
C ASP A 58 -24.33 -20.56 -2.01
N GLU A 59 -24.04 -20.13 -0.77
CA GLU A 59 -22.87 -20.59 0.01
C GLU A 59 -23.29 -21.48 1.18
N TYR A 60 -22.75 -22.70 1.25
CA TYR A 60 -22.99 -23.70 2.29
C TYR A 60 -21.73 -23.86 3.14
N GLN A 61 -21.82 -23.60 4.45
CA GLN A 61 -20.70 -23.74 5.38
C GLN A 61 -20.86 -24.98 6.26
N ILE A 62 -20.07 -26.00 5.97
CA ILE A 62 -20.05 -27.29 6.66
C ILE A 62 -19.05 -27.19 7.82
N VAL A 63 -19.53 -27.32 9.05
CA VAL A 63 -18.72 -27.24 10.27
C VAL A 63 -18.08 -28.61 10.51
N LEU A 64 -16.75 -28.68 10.44
CA LEU A 64 -15.98 -29.92 10.57
C LEU A 64 -15.00 -29.89 11.77
N GLY A 65 -14.82 -28.71 12.38
CA GLY A 65 -13.92 -28.53 13.51
C GLY A 65 -12.46 -28.23 13.10
N PRO A 66 -11.64 -27.76 14.05
CA PRO A 66 -10.27 -27.33 13.79
C PRO A 66 -9.37 -28.50 13.37
N GLY A 67 -8.53 -28.29 12.36
CA GLY A 67 -7.58 -29.28 11.85
C GLY A 67 -8.20 -30.38 10.98
N PHE A 68 -9.35 -30.94 11.37
CA PHE A 68 -10.07 -31.96 10.58
C PHE A 68 -10.54 -31.41 9.23
N VAL A 69 -11.00 -30.16 9.22
CA VAL A 69 -11.41 -29.43 8.00
C VAL A 69 -10.31 -29.41 6.93
N ASN A 70 -9.03 -29.25 7.30
CA ASN A 70 -7.94 -29.16 6.33
C ASN A 70 -7.73 -30.49 5.59
N LYS A 71 -7.85 -31.60 6.33
CA LYS A 71 -7.72 -32.96 5.79
C LYS A 71 -8.87 -33.26 4.84
N VAL A 72 -10.10 -32.97 5.25
CA VAL A 72 -11.31 -33.17 4.41
C VAL A 72 -11.23 -32.31 3.15
N THR A 73 -10.77 -31.06 3.24
CA THR A 73 -10.67 -30.17 2.08
C THR A 73 -9.63 -30.63 1.05
N LYS A 74 -8.53 -31.24 1.51
CA LYS A 74 -7.52 -31.83 0.63
C LYS A 74 -8.11 -33.00 -0.17
N GLU A 75 -8.76 -33.94 0.52
CA GLU A 75 -9.42 -35.09 -0.12
C GLU A 75 -10.55 -34.64 -1.07
N PHE A 76 -11.34 -33.65 -0.64
CA PHE A 76 -12.39 -33.05 -1.47
C PHE A 76 -11.81 -32.45 -2.77
N GLY A 77 -10.63 -31.85 -2.69
CA GLY A 77 -9.97 -31.29 -3.86
C GLY A 77 -9.43 -32.31 -4.85
N GLU A 78 -9.02 -33.50 -4.40
CA GLU A 78 -8.66 -34.60 -5.30
C GLU A 78 -9.88 -35.11 -6.08
N LEU A 79 -11.06 -35.17 -5.44
CA LEU A 79 -12.32 -35.52 -6.10
C LEU A 79 -12.74 -34.49 -7.15
N MET A 80 -12.51 -33.19 -6.90
CA MET A 80 -12.85 -32.13 -7.86
C MET A 80 -11.97 -32.13 -9.12
N LYS A 81 -10.78 -32.74 -9.10
CA LYS A 81 -9.90 -32.82 -10.29
C LYS A 81 -10.45 -33.76 -11.38
N THR A 82 -11.24 -34.76 -10.99
CA THR A 82 -11.85 -35.74 -11.89
C THR A 82 -13.32 -35.42 -12.20
N ALA A 83 -13.83 -34.30 -11.68
CA ALA A 83 -15.22 -33.89 -11.86
C ALA A 83 -15.52 -33.39 -13.29
N PRO A 84 -16.72 -33.69 -13.84
CA PRO A 84 -17.20 -33.08 -15.08
C PRO A 84 -17.26 -31.55 -14.98
N GLN A 85 -16.86 -30.85 -16.05
CA GLN A 85 -16.90 -29.38 -16.07
C GLN A 85 -18.33 -28.87 -16.03
N LEU A 86 -18.58 -27.88 -15.17
CA LEU A 86 -19.84 -27.16 -15.08
C LEU A 86 -19.99 -26.25 -16.29
N VAL A 87 -21.05 -26.40 -17.07
CA VAL A 87 -21.35 -25.49 -18.20
C VAL A 87 -22.46 -24.54 -17.75
N THR A 88 -22.21 -23.23 -17.76
CA THR A 88 -23.24 -22.23 -17.45
C THR A 88 -24.24 -22.09 -18.60
N ALA A 89 -25.40 -21.49 -18.34
CA ALA A 89 -26.43 -21.21 -19.35
C ALA A 89 -25.91 -20.41 -20.57
N ASP A 90 -24.75 -19.75 -20.44
CA ASP A 90 -24.08 -18.97 -21.48
C ASP A 90 -23.00 -19.76 -22.26
N GLY A 91 -22.91 -21.09 -22.07
CA GLY A 91 -21.97 -21.95 -22.78
C GLY A 91 -20.51 -21.86 -22.30
N GLN A 92 -20.24 -21.24 -21.15
CA GLN A 92 -18.89 -21.15 -20.58
C GLN A 92 -18.61 -22.33 -19.64
N ALA A 93 -17.49 -23.02 -19.88
CA ALA A 93 -16.98 -24.04 -18.97
C ALA A 93 -16.39 -23.39 -17.71
N VAL A 94 -16.95 -23.75 -16.56
CA VAL A 94 -16.46 -23.37 -15.23
C VAL A 94 -15.76 -24.56 -14.62
N THR A 95 -14.43 -24.48 -14.53
CA THR A 95 -13.64 -25.46 -13.77
C THR A 95 -13.78 -25.15 -12.28
N PRO A 96 -14.33 -26.06 -11.46
CA PRO A 96 -14.42 -25.85 -10.02
C PRO A 96 -13.02 -25.71 -9.44
N THR A 97 -12.73 -24.54 -8.86
CA THR A 97 -11.39 -24.22 -8.37
C THR A 97 -11.41 -24.09 -6.84
N PHE A 98 -10.42 -24.67 -6.16
CA PHE A 98 -10.16 -24.34 -4.76
C PHE A 98 -9.80 -22.86 -4.64
N GLN A 99 -10.55 -22.12 -3.83
CA GLN A 99 -10.28 -20.71 -3.59
C GLN A 99 -9.83 -20.58 -2.14
N SER A 100 -8.61 -20.13 -1.86
CA SER A 100 -8.27 -19.80 -0.47
C SER A 100 -9.14 -18.63 0.03
N ALA A 101 -9.24 -18.42 1.35
CA ALA A 101 -9.92 -17.26 1.91
C ALA A 101 -9.36 -15.92 1.34
N ALA A 102 -8.08 -15.91 0.92
CA ALA A 102 -7.46 -14.78 0.24
C ALA A 102 -7.95 -14.62 -1.22
N ASP A 103 -8.22 -15.73 -1.92
CA ASP A 103 -8.66 -15.75 -3.32
C ASP A 103 -10.13 -15.34 -3.47
N ILE A 104 -11.01 -15.71 -2.52
CA ILE A 104 -12.41 -15.24 -2.47
C ILE A 104 -12.44 -13.72 -2.28
N GLY A 105 -11.55 -13.20 -1.43
CA GLY A 105 -11.34 -11.77 -1.27
C GLY A 105 -10.90 -11.10 -2.57
N GLN A 106 -10.08 -11.77 -3.41
CA GLN A 106 -9.63 -11.25 -4.71
C GLN A 106 -10.70 -11.31 -5.81
N LEU A 107 -11.47 -12.38 -5.90
CA LEU A 107 -12.57 -12.54 -6.88
C LEU A 107 -13.74 -11.60 -6.61
N GLN A 108 -14.11 -11.38 -5.34
CA GLN A 108 -15.09 -10.34 -4.97
C GLN A 108 -14.54 -8.93 -5.22
N LYS A 109 -13.23 -8.69 -5.01
CA LYS A 109 -12.56 -7.43 -5.39
C LYS A 109 -12.65 -7.18 -6.90
N ALA A 110 -12.52 -8.22 -7.74
CA ALA A 110 -12.59 -8.11 -9.19
C ALA A 110 -14.00 -7.73 -9.69
N LYS A 111 -15.08 -8.31 -9.13
CA LYS A 111 -16.46 -8.00 -9.52
C LYS A 111 -16.91 -6.58 -9.13
N LEU A 112 -16.44 -6.05 -7.98
CA LEU A 112 -16.77 -4.68 -7.53
C LEU A 112 -16.03 -3.56 -8.31
N ARG A 113 -15.11 -3.93 -9.20
CA ARG A 113 -14.28 -3.00 -10.00
C ARG A 113 -14.85 -2.68 -11.37
N GLN A 114 -15.90 -3.37 -11.82
CA GLN A 114 -16.61 -3.06 -13.05
C GLN A 114 -17.47 -1.79 -12.89
N ASN A 115 -16.83 -0.62 -12.96
CA ASN A 115 -17.46 0.56 -13.57
C ASN A 115 -16.35 1.53 -14.00
N ASN A 116 -16.34 1.86 -15.30
CA ASN A 116 -15.17 2.28 -16.08
C ASN A 116 -14.80 3.76 -15.91
N GLY A 117 -13.58 4.00 -15.44
CA GLY A 117 -12.84 5.25 -15.58
C GLY A 117 -11.34 4.95 -15.58
N HIS A 118 -10.56 5.63 -16.42
CA HIS A 118 -9.14 5.30 -16.66
C HIS A 118 -8.31 5.25 -15.35
N VAL A 119 -8.56 6.18 -14.43
CA VAL A 119 -7.87 6.26 -13.13
C VAL A 119 -8.18 5.04 -12.25
N LYS A 120 -9.46 4.67 -12.11
CA LYS A 120 -9.88 3.51 -11.32
C LYS A 120 -9.35 2.20 -11.92
N GLY A 121 -9.30 2.11 -13.26
CA GLY A 121 -8.72 0.98 -13.98
C GLY A 121 -7.22 0.81 -13.71
N PHE A 122 -6.46 1.91 -13.71
CA PHE A 122 -5.04 1.91 -13.36
C PHE A 122 -4.80 1.44 -11.92
N PHE A 123 -5.47 2.06 -10.92
CA PHE A 123 -5.35 1.64 -9.52
C PHE A 123 -5.80 0.19 -9.27
N SER A 124 -6.74 -0.30 -10.07
CA SER A 124 -7.16 -1.70 -10.05
C SER A 124 -6.01 -2.63 -10.46
N LYS A 125 -5.35 -2.36 -11.59
CA LYS A 125 -4.20 -3.16 -12.05
C LYS A 125 -3.06 -3.14 -11.03
N ILE A 126 -2.71 -1.96 -10.52
CA ILE A 126 -1.69 -1.78 -9.48
C ILE A 126 -2.01 -2.62 -8.24
N SER A 127 -3.24 -2.58 -7.74
CA SER A 127 -3.60 -3.35 -6.55
C SER A 127 -3.57 -4.88 -6.78
N LYS A 128 -3.73 -5.39 -8.01
CA LYS A 128 -3.56 -6.83 -8.28
C LYS A 128 -2.11 -7.28 -8.15
N VAL A 129 -1.14 -6.38 -8.40
CA VAL A 129 0.28 -6.65 -8.22
C VAL A 129 0.59 -6.89 -6.74
N PHE A 130 0.03 -6.05 -5.85
CA PHE A 130 0.36 -6.05 -4.42
C PHE A 130 -0.53 -6.97 -3.57
N THR A 131 -1.77 -7.24 -3.96
CA THR A 131 -2.73 -7.99 -3.11
C THR A 131 -2.25 -9.38 -2.69
N PRO A 132 -1.60 -10.18 -3.55
CA PRO A 132 -1.08 -11.50 -3.16
C PRO A 132 0.04 -11.46 -2.10
N LEU A 133 0.66 -10.29 -1.89
CA LEU A 133 1.81 -10.11 -1.01
C LEU A 133 1.39 -9.65 0.41
N ILE A 134 0.12 -9.27 0.60
CA ILE A 134 -0.41 -8.76 1.87
C ILE A 134 -0.13 -9.68 3.07
N PRO A 135 -0.33 -11.02 3.02
CA PRO A 135 -0.07 -11.87 4.18
C PRO A 135 1.39 -11.80 4.67
N ALA A 136 2.34 -11.72 3.73
CA ALA A 136 3.76 -11.59 4.07
C ALA A 136 4.06 -10.24 4.74
N PHE A 137 3.44 -9.15 4.27
CA PHE A 137 3.52 -7.83 4.90
C PHE A 137 3.03 -7.82 6.34
N ILE A 138 1.87 -8.46 6.60
CA ILE A 138 1.32 -8.52 7.96
C ILE A 138 2.29 -9.26 8.89
N GLY A 139 2.82 -10.41 8.46
CA GLY A 139 3.75 -11.20 9.28
C GLY A 139 5.07 -10.45 9.57
N ALA A 140 5.73 -9.94 8.54
CA ALA A 140 6.99 -9.22 8.69
C ALA A 140 6.84 -7.89 9.44
N GLY A 141 5.75 -7.16 9.18
CA GLY A 141 5.43 -5.91 9.87
C GLY A 141 5.16 -6.11 11.36
N LEU A 142 4.44 -7.18 11.72
CA LEU A 142 4.18 -7.50 13.13
C LEU A 142 5.48 -7.89 13.87
N LEU A 143 6.33 -8.71 13.25
CA LEU A 143 7.65 -9.06 13.82
C LEU A 143 8.53 -7.83 14.00
N SER A 144 8.60 -6.94 13.01
CA SER A 144 9.34 -5.69 13.11
C SER A 144 8.75 -4.75 14.16
N GLY A 145 7.43 -4.73 14.32
CA GLY A 145 6.76 -4.00 15.39
C GLY A 145 7.22 -4.48 16.77
N ILE A 146 7.21 -5.79 17.01
CA ILE A 146 7.72 -6.41 18.23
C ILE A 146 9.21 -6.09 18.43
N ALA A 147 10.01 -6.18 17.37
CA ALA A 147 11.43 -5.86 17.42
C ALA A 147 11.70 -4.40 17.81
N GLY A 148 10.95 -3.46 17.20
CA GLY A 148 11.03 -2.04 17.50
C GLY A 148 10.62 -1.73 18.94
N LEU A 149 9.59 -2.40 19.46
CA LEU A 149 9.20 -2.28 20.86
C LEU A 149 10.30 -2.74 21.82
N ILE A 150 10.82 -3.96 21.61
CA ILE A 150 11.90 -4.51 22.44
C ILE A 150 13.12 -3.59 22.42
N LEU A 151 13.49 -3.09 21.24
CA LEU A 151 14.60 -2.15 21.11
C LEU A 151 14.32 -0.84 21.87
N SER A 152 13.13 -0.27 21.66
CA SER A 152 12.76 1.04 22.22
C SER A 152 12.71 1.05 23.74
N VAL A 153 12.15 0.01 24.37
CA VAL A 153 12.07 -0.08 25.86
C VAL A 153 13.41 -0.37 26.52
N ASN A 154 14.42 -0.81 25.76
CA ASN A 154 15.76 -1.12 26.24
C ASN A 154 16.81 -0.07 25.83
N GLY A 155 16.38 1.18 25.54
CA GLY A 155 17.28 2.29 25.22
C GLY A 155 17.34 2.68 23.75
N GLY A 156 16.51 2.08 22.89
CA GLY A 156 16.40 2.45 21.47
C GLY A 156 17.70 2.26 20.72
N ALA A 157 18.16 3.29 20.02
CA ALA A 157 19.45 3.31 19.33
C ALA A 157 20.66 3.02 20.24
N ASN A 158 20.54 3.28 21.55
CA ASN A 158 21.60 3.07 22.54
C ASN A 158 21.46 1.75 23.31
N ALA A 159 20.58 0.84 22.87
CA ALA A 159 20.40 -0.46 23.52
C ALA A 159 21.68 -1.30 23.49
N ASN A 160 21.84 -2.22 24.45
CA ASN A 160 23.01 -3.10 24.49
C ASN A 160 23.07 -4.08 23.29
N ALA A 161 24.24 -4.67 23.06
CA ALA A 161 24.49 -5.54 21.91
C ALA A 161 23.56 -6.78 21.86
N THR A 162 23.14 -7.30 23.01
CA THR A 162 22.21 -8.43 23.10
C THR A 162 20.83 -8.05 22.56
N VAL A 163 20.30 -6.90 22.97
CA VAL A 163 19.02 -6.37 22.48
C VAL A 163 19.09 -6.01 21.01
N GLN A 164 20.18 -5.38 20.56
CA GLN A 164 20.38 -5.10 19.13
C GLN A 164 20.41 -6.39 18.30
N SER A 165 21.07 -7.45 18.78
CA SER A 165 21.10 -8.75 18.12
C SER A 165 19.71 -9.38 17.99
N TRP A 166 18.91 -9.36 19.06
CA TRP A 166 17.51 -9.79 19.00
C TRP A 166 16.68 -8.96 18.03
N ASN A 167 16.87 -7.64 18.02
CA ASN A 167 16.21 -6.76 17.06
C ASN A 167 16.56 -7.16 15.62
N HIS A 168 17.84 -7.39 15.32
CA HIS A 168 18.28 -7.83 13.99
C HIS A 168 17.65 -9.16 13.56
N ILE A 169 17.53 -10.14 14.47
CA ILE A 169 16.86 -11.42 14.19
C ILE A 169 15.39 -11.21 13.85
N LEU A 170 14.68 -10.40 14.64
CA LEU A 170 13.24 -10.18 14.45
C LEU A 170 12.93 -9.31 13.21
N VAL A 171 13.79 -8.33 12.90
CA VAL A 171 13.70 -7.50 11.70
C VAL A 171 14.22 -8.22 10.45
N MET A 172 14.99 -9.31 10.58
CA MET A 172 15.52 -10.07 9.45
C MET A 172 14.43 -10.48 8.45
N MET A 173 13.28 -10.93 8.93
CA MET A 173 12.15 -11.29 8.05
C MET A 173 11.59 -10.09 7.28
N LEU A 174 11.60 -8.89 7.88
CA LEU A 174 11.25 -7.66 7.18
C LEU A 174 12.29 -7.29 6.13
N ASN A 175 13.57 -7.39 6.45
CA ASN A 175 14.66 -7.11 5.50
C ASN A 175 14.64 -8.10 4.33
N LEU A 176 14.38 -9.38 4.57
CA LEU A 176 14.19 -10.37 3.50
C LEU A 176 12.94 -10.07 2.68
N LEU A 177 11.83 -9.70 3.34
CA LEU A 177 10.60 -9.34 2.66
C LEU A 177 10.81 -8.16 1.72
N THR A 178 11.42 -7.05 2.14
CA THR A 178 11.61 -5.86 1.28
C THR A 178 12.43 -6.17 0.04
N ASN A 179 13.39 -7.09 0.13
CA ASN A 179 14.19 -7.57 -1.00
C ASN A 179 13.39 -8.49 -1.93
N VAL A 180 12.78 -9.56 -1.40
CA VAL A 180 11.96 -10.50 -2.19
C VAL A 180 10.75 -9.80 -2.80
N PHE A 181 10.24 -8.77 -2.13
CA PHE A 181 9.13 -7.96 -2.57
C PHE A 181 9.39 -7.29 -3.91
N ILE A 182 10.59 -6.72 -4.12
CA ILE A 182 10.96 -6.09 -5.39
C ILE A 182 10.89 -7.11 -6.54
N ILE A 183 11.40 -8.32 -6.32
CA ILE A 183 11.38 -9.42 -7.30
C ILE A 183 9.96 -9.88 -7.56
N ALA A 184 9.17 -10.09 -6.50
CA ALA A 184 7.79 -10.53 -6.58
C ALA A 184 6.90 -9.51 -7.29
N VAL A 185 7.13 -8.21 -7.07
CA VAL A 185 6.46 -7.13 -7.79
C VAL A 185 6.84 -7.16 -9.26
N GLY A 186 8.13 -7.29 -9.60
CA GLY A 186 8.58 -7.46 -10.99
C GLY A 186 7.88 -8.62 -11.69
N TRP A 187 7.86 -9.79 -11.06
CA TRP A 187 7.15 -10.96 -11.57
C TRP A 187 5.67 -10.70 -11.83
N ARG A 188 4.99 -10.07 -10.86
CA ARG A 188 3.56 -9.74 -10.96
C ARG A 188 3.27 -8.68 -12.01
N LEU A 189 4.16 -7.69 -12.19
CA LEU A 189 4.08 -6.70 -13.26
C LEU A 189 4.18 -7.38 -14.63
N GLY A 190 5.12 -8.32 -14.81
CA GLY A 190 5.20 -9.13 -16.02
C GLY A 190 3.87 -9.84 -16.31
N LYS A 191 3.30 -10.53 -15.31
CA LYS A 191 1.99 -11.21 -15.47
C LYS A 191 0.84 -10.27 -15.80
N GLU A 192 0.69 -9.14 -15.09
CA GLU A 192 -0.48 -8.26 -15.23
C GLU A 192 -0.41 -7.37 -16.49
N PHE A 193 0.78 -7.04 -16.96
CA PHE A 193 0.99 -6.17 -18.13
C PHE A 193 1.41 -6.94 -19.39
N GLY A 194 1.44 -8.27 -19.33
CA GLY A 194 1.65 -9.16 -20.47
C GLY A 194 3.09 -9.23 -20.97
N GLY A 195 4.08 -9.14 -20.08
CA GLY A 195 5.47 -9.50 -20.36
C GLY A 195 5.85 -10.84 -19.70
N ASN A 196 7.08 -11.31 -19.91
CA ASN A 196 7.59 -12.52 -19.29
C ASN A 196 7.87 -12.29 -17.79
N PRO A 197 7.16 -12.98 -16.87
CA PRO A 197 7.31 -12.75 -15.44
C PRO A 197 8.72 -13.01 -14.91
N GLY A 198 9.39 -14.05 -15.41
CA GLY A 198 10.74 -14.41 -14.98
C GLY A 198 11.77 -13.38 -15.44
N LEU A 199 11.66 -12.93 -16.68
CA LEU A 199 12.54 -11.91 -17.25
C LEU A 199 12.42 -10.58 -16.49
N VAL A 200 11.19 -10.13 -16.25
CA VAL A 200 10.93 -8.90 -15.51
C VAL A 200 11.40 -9.01 -14.05
N ALA A 201 11.17 -10.15 -13.40
CA ALA A 201 11.65 -10.40 -12.04
C ALA A 201 13.17 -10.35 -11.93
N LEU A 202 13.88 -10.94 -12.91
CA LEU A 202 15.35 -10.91 -12.96
C LEU A 202 15.88 -9.48 -13.10
N VAL A 203 15.29 -8.67 -13.98
CA VAL A 203 15.67 -7.26 -14.12
C VAL A 203 15.35 -6.46 -12.85
N SER A 204 14.20 -6.72 -12.22
CA SER A 204 13.86 -6.08 -10.93
C SER A 204 14.81 -6.48 -9.81
N ALA A 205 15.38 -7.69 -9.82
CA ALA A 205 16.30 -8.17 -8.78
C ALA A 205 17.59 -7.32 -8.68
N MET A 206 17.99 -6.62 -9.76
CA MET A 206 19.13 -5.70 -9.74
C MET A 206 18.97 -4.55 -8.73
N PHE A 207 17.73 -4.25 -8.32
CA PHE A 207 17.42 -3.17 -7.39
C PHE A 207 17.19 -3.66 -5.95
N CYS A 208 17.38 -4.96 -5.69
CA CYS A 208 17.37 -5.52 -4.36
C CYS A 208 18.67 -5.16 -3.63
N GLY A 209 18.58 -4.87 -2.33
CA GLY A 209 19.74 -4.58 -1.49
C GLY A 209 20.79 -5.69 -1.48
N PHE A 210 20.38 -6.97 -1.48
CA PHE A 210 21.33 -8.09 -1.53
C PHE A 210 22.12 -8.16 -2.85
N ALA A 211 21.51 -7.75 -3.97
CA ALA A 211 22.19 -7.68 -5.26
C ALA A 211 23.09 -6.43 -5.35
N GLY A 212 22.87 -5.45 -4.46
CA GLY A 212 23.53 -4.16 -4.51
C GLY A 212 25.05 -4.24 -4.49
N VAL A 213 25.64 -5.16 -3.72
CA VAL A 213 27.10 -5.37 -3.71
C VAL A 213 27.60 -5.86 -5.08
N THR A 214 26.90 -6.82 -5.68
CA THR A 214 27.23 -7.35 -7.02
C THR A 214 27.02 -6.32 -8.13
N VAL A 215 26.01 -5.46 -8.01
CA VAL A 215 25.77 -4.40 -9.00
C VAL A 215 26.79 -3.27 -8.84
N ALA A 216 27.16 -2.92 -7.61
CA ALA A 216 28.16 -1.90 -7.32
C ALA A 216 29.59 -2.35 -7.67
N SER A 217 29.87 -3.65 -7.70
CA SER A 217 31.21 -4.19 -7.98
C SER A 217 31.73 -3.92 -9.40
N VAL A 218 30.90 -3.35 -10.28
CA VAL A 218 31.37 -2.80 -11.57
C VAL A 218 32.26 -1.57 -11.38
N PHE A 219 32.16 -0.91 -10.22
CA PHE A 219 33.03 0.18 -9.78
C PHE A 219 34.12 -0.40 -8.89
N ILE A 220 35.33 -0.52 -9.42
CA ILE A 220 36.46 -1.09 -8.67
C ILE A 220 37.12 0.04 -7.86
N PRO A 221 37.12 -0.01 -6.51
CA PRO A 221 37.76 1.02 -5.71
C PRO A 221 39.27 1.07 -5.98
N VAL A 222 39.80 2.29 -6.10
CA VAL A 222 41.22 2.58 -6.25
C VAL A 222 41.72 3.10 -4.91
N TYR A 223 42.75 2.45 -4.37
CA TYR A 223 43.29 2.73 -3.05
C TYR A 223 44.64 3.44 -3.14
N GLU A 224 44.85 4.37 -2.22
CA GLU A 224 46.17 4.92 -1.89
C GLU A 224 46.36 4.75 -0.37
N GLY A 225 47.14 3.73 0.01
CA GLY A 225 47.11 3.23 1.39
C GLY A 225 45.75 2.64 1.74
N ASP A 226 45.19 3.04 2.88
CA ASP A 226 43.87 2.59 3.36
C ASP A 226 42.70 3.48 2.87
N ILE A 227 42.97 4.49 2.04
CA ILE A 227 41.98 5.48 1.59
C ILE A 227 41.56 5.19 0.16
N ILE A 228 40.24 5.20 -0.09
CA ILE A 228 39.68 5.13 -1.44
C ILE A 228 39.81 6.52 -2.09
N THR A 229 40.66 6.64 -3.11
CA THR A 229 40.89 7.90 -3.85
C THR A 229 39.99 8.04 -5.07
N GLY A 230 39.40 6.93 -5.53
CA GLY A 230 38.43 6.93 -6.63
C GLY A 230 37.92 5.53 -6.95
N TYR A 231 37.21 5.43 -8.07
CA TYR A 231 36.64 4.19 -8.59
C TYR A 231 36.96 4.06 -10.08
N ASN A 232 37.45 2.91 -10.49
CA ASN A 232 37.60 2.55 -11.89
C ASN A 232 36.28 1.97 -12.41
N PHE A 233 35.76 2.59 -13.47
CA PHE A 233 34.59 2.10 -14.21
C PHE A 233 34.98 1.94 -15.68
N LEU A 234 35.12 0.68 -16.13
CA LEU A 234 35.45 0.32 -17.51
C LEU A 234 36.73 1.02 -18.05
N GLY A 235 37.74 1.19 -17.19
CA GLY A 235 39.01 1.84 -17.53
C GLY A 235 39.03 3.35 -17.27
N LYS A 236 37.91 3.98 -16.92
CA LYS A 236 37.84 5.40 -16.55
C LYS A 236 37.87 5.56 -15.03
N ILE A 237 38.80 6.35 -14.52
CA ILE A 237 38.87 6.69 -13.10
C ILE A 237 37.92 7.85 -12.79
N ILE A 238 37.03 7.62 -11.83
CA ILE A 238 36.15 8.62 -11.22
C ILE A 238 36.72 8.92 -9.84
N LYS A 239 37.10 10.18 -9.58
CA LYS A 239 37.67 10.56 -8.27
C LYS A 239 36.63 10.44 -7.17
N ALA A 240 37.06 10.13 -5.95
CA ALA A 240 36.19 10.03 -4.79
C ALA A 240 35.41 11.35 -4.54
N SER A 241 36.01 12.51 -4.83
CA SER A 241 35.35 13.83 -4.75
C SER A 241 34.17 14.00 -5.71
N ASP A 242 34.17 13.26 -6.81
CA ASP A 242 33.25 13.51 -7.93
C ASP A 242 32.09 12.51 -7.95
N ILE A 243 32.11 11.49 -7.08
CA ILE A 243 31.10 10.42 -7.10
C ILE A 243 29.69 10.93 -6.83
N GLU A 244 29.55 12.02 -6.07
CA GLU A 244 28.25 12.60 -5.74
C GLU A 244 27.62 13.36 -6.90
N HIS A 245 28.45 13.89 -7.80
CA HIS A 245 28.04 14.75 -8.92
C HIS A 245 28.13 14.04 -10.27
N ASN A 246 28.66 12.80 -10.29
CA ASN A 246 28.81 12.02 -11.51
C ASN A 246 27.55 11.20 -11.79
N TRP A 247 27.06 11.32 -13.03
CA TRP A 247 25.85 10.68 -13.51
C TRP A 247 25.81 9.16 -13.27
N PHE A 248 26.94 8.45 -13.45
CA PHE A 248 26.97 6.99 -13.32
C PHE A 248 27.00 6.51 -11.88
N THR A 249 27.51 7.32 -10.96
CA THR A 249 27.72 6.94 -9.56
C THR A 249 26.64 7.47 -8.63
N VAL A 250 25.90 8.52 -9.02
CA VAL A 250 24.89 9.17 -8.16
C VAL A 250 23.83 8.20 -7.63
N GLY A 251 23.49 7.17 -8.40
CA GLY A 251 22.54 6.15 -7.98
C GLY A 251 23.09 5.16 -6.96
N PHE A 252 24.39 5.17 -6.67
CA PHE A 252 25.08 4.20 -5.81
C PHE A 252 25.64 4.81 -4.52
N ILE A 253 25.45 6.11 -4.27
CA ILE A 253 26.06 6.83 -3.14
C ILE A 253 25.48 6.36 -1.80
N ASN A 254 26.23 5.58 -1.04
CA ASN A 254 25.90 5.21 0.34
C ASN A 254 26.85 5.93 1.31
N LEU A 255 26.39 6.19 2.53
CA LEU A 255 27.22 6.73 3.59
C LEU A 255 27.79 5.58 4.43
N ASP A 256 29.09 5.59 4.65
CA ASP A 256 29.73 4.68 5.61
C ASP A 256 29.49 5.12 7.06
N LYS A 257 30.02 4.36 8.03
CA LYS A 257 29.89 4.67 9.47
C LYS A 257 30.50 6.03 9.86
N ASN A 258 31.44 6.54 9.08
CA ASN A 258 32.12 7.81 9.30
C ASN A 258 31.51 8.95 8.48
N LYS A 259 30.35 8.71 7.83
CA LYS A 259 29.65 9.68 6.95
C LYS A 259 30.45 10.04 5.70
N VAL A 260 31.36 9.16 5.29
CA VAL A 260 32.09 9.28 4.02
C VAL A 260 31.24 8.62 2.92
N ALA A 261 31.03 9.34 1.83
CA ALA A 261 30.34 8.83 0.66
C ALA A 261 31.16 7.70 0.01
N SER A 262 30.53 6.57 -0.22
CA SER A 262 31.10 5.40 -0.89
C SER A 262 30.08 4.77 -1.84
N LEU A 263 30.54 4.00 -2.82
CA LEU A 263 29.63 3.31 -3.74
C LEU A 263 29.17 1.99 -3.12
N GLY A 264 27.85 1.82 -3.04
CA GLY A 264 27.20 0.64 -2.47
C GLY A 264 25.93 0.30 -3.25
N ALA A 265 24.95 -0.29 -2.58
CA ALA A 265 23.70 -0.71 -3.23
C ALA A 265 22.98 0.47 -3.95
N PRO A 266 22.33 0.22 -5.11
CA PRO A 266 21.65 1.28 -5.85
C PRO A 266 20.41 1.81 -5.14
N HIS A 267 20.25 3.13 -5.09
CA HIS A 267 19.18 3.88 -4.41
C HIS A 267 17.81 3.82 -5.09
N ALA A 268 17.66 3.01 -6.14
CA ALA A 268 16.43 2.98 -6.90
C ALA A 268 15.30 2.19 -6.22
N GLY A 269 15.66 1.21 -5.37
CA GLY A 269 14.74 0.35 -4.65
C GLY A 269 13.59 -0.14 -5.54
N LEU A 270 12.36 -0.07 -5.01
CA LEU A 270 11.18 -0.50 -5.74
C LEU A 270 10.80 0.43 -6.92
N ILE A 271 11.07 1.74 -6.83
CA ILE A 271 10.75 2.68 -7.93
C ILE A 271 11.54 2.32 -9.18
N GLY A 272 12.86 2.17 -9.05
CA GLY A 272 13.73 1.76 -10.14
C GLY A 272 13.31 0.41 -10.71
N ALA A 273 12.98 -0.55 -9.86
CA ALA A 273 12.50 -1.86 -10.29
C ALA A 273 11.19 -1.77 -11.10
N MET A 274 10.25 -0.92 -10.70
CA MET A 274 8.99 -0.73 -11.43
C MET A 274 9.20 -0.03 -12.78
N ILE A 275 10.09 0.97 -12.83
CA ILE A 275 10.46 1.65 -14.08
C ILE A 275 11.15 0.66 -15.03
N ALA A 276 12.16 -0.07 -14.54
CA ALA A 276 12.88 -1.07 -15.30
C ALA A 276 11.95 -2.19 -15.78
N ALA A 277 10.99 -2.62 -14.95
CA ALA A 277 9.97 -3.59 -15.34
C ALA A 277 9.11 -3.08 -16.51
N GLY A 278 8.65 -1.82 -16.45
CA GLY A 278 7.89 -1.21 -17.54
C GLY A 278 8.67 -1.14 -18.85
N ILE A 279 9.95 -0.77 -18.79
CA ILE A 279 10.85 -0.74 -19.96
C ILE A 279 11.06 -2.16 -20.49
N THR A 280 11.34 -3.13 -19.61
CA THR A 280 11.55 -4.54 -19.97
C THR A 280 10.36 -5.11 -20.73
N ILE A 281 9.13 -4.87 -20.24
CA ILE A 281 7.90 -5.38 -20.87
C ILE A 281 7.72 -4.77 -22.27
N LYS A 282 7.99 -3.48 -22.42
CA LYS A 282 7.87 -2.80 -23.72
C LYS A 282 8.94 -3.29 -24.69
N LEU A 283 10.18 -3.38 -24.21
CA LEU A 283 11.34 -3.82 -25.00
C LEU A 283 11.18 -5.27 -25.47
N GLU A 284 10.79 -6.17 -24.56
CA GLU A 284 10.52 -7.58 -24.87
C GLU A 284 9.47 -7.70 -25.97
N LYS A 285 8.30 -7.04 -25.83
CA LYS A 285 7.25 -7.09 -26.84
C LYS A 285 7.73 -6.56 -28.20
N THR A 286 8.57 -5.54 -28.19
CA THR A 286 9.11 -4.95 -29.41
C THR A 286 10.06 -5.93 -30.10
N ILE A 287 11.00 -6.54 -29.36
CA ILE A 287 11.95 -7.50 -29.94
C ILE A 287 11.22 -8.75 -30.47
N ARG A 288 10.21 -9.25 -29.74
CA ARG A 288 9.39 -10.40 -30.20
C ARG A 288 8.69 -10.16 -31.54
N GLN A 289 8.38 -8.91 -31.90
CA GLN A 289 7.77 -8.59 -33.20
C GLN A 289 8.73 -8.79 -34.38
N PHE A 290 10.04 -8.73 -34.14
CA PHE A 290 11.07 -8.88 -35.18
C PHE A 290 11.76 -10.25 -35.13
N MET A 291 11.59 -11.02 -34.05
CA MET A 291 12.33 -12.26 -33.83
C MET A 291 11.68 -13.46 -34.56
N PRO A 292 12.44 -14.25 -35.34
CA PRO A 292 11.96 -15.52 -35.87
C PRO A 292 11.59 -16.49 -34.75
N GLY A 293 10.49 -17.23 -34.89
CA GLY A 293 9.94 -18.08 -33.81
C GLY A 293 10.91 -19.11 -33.22
N VAL A 294 11.83 -19.67 -34.02
CA VAL A 294 12.86 -20.61 -33.55
C VAL A 294 13.88 -19.95 -32.61
N LEU A 295 14.18 -18.67 -32.84
CA LEU A 295 15.15 -17.91 -32.07
C LEU A 295 14.53 -17.20 -30.86
N ASP A 296 13.21 -17.01 -30.84
CA ASP A 296 12.51 -16.19 -29.85
C ASP A 296 12.70 -16.67 -28.41
N THR A 297 12.72 -17.98 -28.17
CA THR A 297 12.89 -18.54 -26.81
C THR A 297 14.29 -18.30 -26.23
N ILE A 298 15.31 -18.12 -27.08
CA ILE A 298 16.72 -18.00 -26.66
C ILE A 298 17.22 -16.56 -26.84
N ILE A 299 17.08 -16.01 -28.04
CA ILE A 299 17.69 -14.74 -28.42
C ILE A 299 16.94 -13.55 -27.84
N THR A 300 15.60 -13.57 -27.81
CA THR A 300 14.84 -12.44 -27.27
C THR A 300 15.16 -12.15 -25.80
N PRO A 301 15.14 -13.13 -24.87
CA PRO A 301 15.55 -12.88 -23.49
C PRO A 301 16.98 -12.36 -23.37
N VAL A 302 17.92 -12.88 -24.16
CA VAL A 302 19.33 -12.43 -24.14
C VAL A 302 19.45 -10.98 -24.56
N ILE A 303 18.84 -10.59 -25.68
CA ILE A 303 18.87 -9.20 -26.16
C ILE A 303 18.20 -8.27 -25.14
N VAL A 304 17.05 -8.65 -24.59
CA VAL A 304 16.36 -7.85 -23.56
C VAL A 304 17.26 -7.65 -22.34
N LEU A 305 17.91 -8.70 -21.84
CA LEU A 305 18.78 -8.59 -20.67
C LEU A 305 20.01 -7.71 -20.92
N VAL A 306 20.68 -7.87 -22.06
CA VAL A 306 21.85 -7.04 -22.41
C VAL A 306 21.46 -5.57 -22.54
N LEU A 307 20.36 -5.28 -23.23
CA LEU A 307 19.87 -3.92 -23.37
C LEU A 307 19.42 -3.33 -22.02
N MET A 308 18.72 -4.11 -21.19
CA MET A 308 18.31 -3.68 -19.86
C MET A 308 19.49 -3.47 -18.92
N LEU A 309 20.57 -4.25 -19.04
CA LEU A 309 21.80 -4.03 -18.30
C LEU A 309 22.35 -2.62 -18.60
N VAL A 310 22.53 -2.29 -19.88
CA VAL A 310 23.00 -0.96 -20.32
C VAL A 310 22.03 0.14 -19.87
N LEU A 311 20.73 -0.01 -20.12
CA LEU A 311 19.73 0.99 -19.76
C LEU A 311 19.63 1.22 -18.26
N ASN A 312 19.78 0.17 -17.45
CA ASN A 312 19.71 0.31 -15.99
C ASN A 312 20.88 1.14 -15.45
N PHE A 313 22.11 0.86 -15.91
CA PHE A 313 23.30 1.60 -15.47
C PHE A 313 23.36 3.02 -16.05
N VAL A 314 23.00 3.21 -17.32
CA VAL A 314 23.09 4.51 -18.00
C VAL A 314 21.93 5.43 -17.64
N LEU A 315 20.75 4.90 -17.34
CA LEU A 315 19.54 5.71 -17.19
C LEU A 315 18.80 5.46 -15.88
N VAL A 316 18.37 4.22 -15.60
CA VAL A 316 17.41 3.97 -14.51
C VAL A 316 18.01 4.24 -13.13
N ILE A 317 19.22 3.74 -12.86
CA ILE A 317 19.89 3.91 -11.57
C ILE A 317 20.29 5.39 -11.34
N PRO A 318 20.91 6.10 -12.29
CA PRO A 318 21.19 7.53 -12.18
C PRO A 318 19.95 8.39 -11.90
N VAL A 319 18.89 8.19 -12.69
CA VAL A 319 17.62 8.92 -12.52
C VAL A 319 17.05 8.69 -11.13
N ALA A 320 17.12 7.45 -10.63
CA ALA A 320 16.65 7.14 -9.30
C ALA A 320 17.54 7.73 -8.19
N GLY A 321 18.86 7.84 -8.41
CA GLY A 321 19.78 8.55 -7.53
C GLY A 321 19.40 10.02 -7.37
N TYR A 322 19.22 10.76 -8.47
CA TYR A 322 18.76 12.15 -8.39
C TYR A 322 17.35 12.30 -7.80
N LEU A 323 16.46 11.36 -8.09
CA LEU A 323 15.15 11.32 -7.45
C LEU A 323 15.30 11.17 -5.93
N PHE A 324 16.19 10.29 -5.47
CA PHE A 324 16.48 10.10 -4.05
C PHE A 324 17.07 11.36 -3.43
N THR A 325 18.04 12.02 -4.07
CA THR A 325 18.61 13.30 -3.61
C THR A 325 17.53 14.39 -3.50
N GLY A 326 16.65 14.51 -4.51
CA GLY A 326 15.55 15.47 -4.49
C GLY A 326 14.52 15.17 -3.39
N ILE A 327 14.22 13.90 -3.15
CA ILE A 327 13.36 13.47 -2.05
C ILE A 327 13.99 13.82 -0.70
N THR A 328 15.27 13.50 -0.49
CA THR A 328 16.00 13.84 0.74
C THR A 328 16.02 15.35 0.97
N TRP A 329 16.24 16.15 -0.09
CA TRP A 329 16.15 17.60 -0.01
C TRP A 329 14.76 18.08 0.42
N LEU A 330 13.69 17.54 -0.20
CA LEU A 330 12.31 17.87 0.18
C LEU A 330 12.05 17.56 1.65
N PHE A 331 12.49 16.41 2.15
CA PHE A 331 12.32 16.06 3.56
C PHE A 331 13.03 17.03 4.49
N ASN A 332 14.32 17.29 4.24
CA ASN A 332 15.12 18.19 5.08
C ASN A 332 14.57 19.62 5.13
N ASN A 333 13.86 20.07 4.09
CA ASN A 333 13.34 21.45 4.00
C ASN A 333 11.85 21.57 4.35
N LEU A 334 11.04 20.52 4.18
CA LEU A 334 9.60 20.55 4.50
C LEU A 334 9.32 20.13 5.94
N TYR A 335 10.14 19.26 6.52
CA TYR A 335 9.95 18.79 7.90
C TYR A 335 10.08 19.92 8.94
N THR A 336 10.81 20.98 8.61
CA THR A 336 11.14 22.09 9.53
C THR A 336 10.00 23.07 9.78
N ASN A 337 8.83 22.87 9.17
CA ASN A 337 7.64 23.69 9.43
C ASN A 337 6.34 22.87 9.37
N PRO A 338 5.24 23.32 10.02
CA PRO A 338 4.02 22.53 10.11
C PRO A 338 3.31 22.30 8.78
N PHE A 339 3.42 23.25 7.84
CA PHE A 339 2.78 23.12 6.53
C PHE A 339 3.50 22.12 5.63
N GLY A 340 4.83 22.09 5.68
CA GLY A 340 5.63 21.07 5.02
C GLY A 340 5.41 19.70 5.64
N ALA A 341 5.32 19.60 6.98
CA ALA A 341 4.91 18.39 7.67
C ALA A 341 3.53 17.87 7.24
N ALA A 342 2.56 18.77 7.07
CA ALA A 342 1.24 18.44 6.54
C ALA A 342 1.32 17.87 5.12
N LEU A 343 2.10 18.51 4.25
CA LEU A 343 2.30 18.05 2.88
C LEU A 343 2.93 16.66 2.85
N LEU A 344 4.01 16.45 3.60
CA LEU A 344 4.71 15.17 3.70
C LEU A 344 3.79 14.05 4.18
N ALA A 345 3.06 14.26 5.28
CA ALA A 345 2.12 13.27 5.80
C ALA A 345 0.98 12.98 4.80
N GLY A 346 0.47 14.01 4.11
CA GLY A 346 -0.59 13.87 3.12
C GLY A 346 -0.19 13.05 1.89
N ILE A 347 1.04 13.21 1.40
CA ILE A 347 1.54 12.43 0.25
C ILE A 347 2.06 11.05 0.64
N PHE A 348 2.34 10.81 1.92
CA PHE A 348 2.95 9.56 2.39
C PHE A 348 2.15 8.32 2.04
N LEU A 349 0.82 8.41 2.00
CA LEU A 349 -0.03 7.27 1.66
C LEU A 349 0.25 6.73 0.26
N PHE A 350 0.66 7.60 -0.67
CA PHE A 350 1.13 7.17 -1.98
C PHE A 350 2.45 6.42 -1.87
N ALA A 351 3.39 6.93 -1.06
CA ALA A 351 4.66 6.26 -0.82
C ALA A 351 4.47 4.88 -0.16
N LEU A 352 3.52 4.76 0.76
CA LEU A 352 3.15 3.52 1.43
C LEU A 352 2.46 2.53 0.46
N ALA A 353 1.50 3.00 -0.33
CA ALA A 353 0.79 2.20 -1.33
C ALA A 353 1.67 1.74 -2.51
N LEU A 354 2.81 2.39 -2.72
CA LEU A 354 3.81 1.97 -3.70
C LEU A 354 4.97 1.21 -3.06
N GLY A 355 5.03 1.09 -1.73
CA GLY A 355 6.13 0.44 -1.00
C GLY A 355 7.45 1.24 -0.98
N VAL A 356 7.46 2.45 -1.51
CA VAL A 356 8.67 3.27 -1.68
C VAL A 356 9.09 4.00 -0.39
N HIS A 357 8.21 4.05 0.60
CA HIS A 357 8.46 4.63 1.93
C HIS A 357 9.64 3.99 2.68
N GLN A 358 10.00 2.74 2.36
CA GLN A 358 11.17 2.07 2.94
C GLN A 358 12.49 2.70 2.48
N GLY A 359 12.47 3.46 1.37
CA GLY A 359 13.60 4.28 0.95
C GLY A 359 13.96 5.38 1.95
N PHE A 360 13.11 5.70 2.93
CA PHE A 360 13.39 6.78 3.89
C PHE A 360 14.21 6.34 5.10
N ILE A 361 14.53 5.05 5.24
CA ILE A 361 15.33 4.52 6.36
C ILE A 361 16.66 5.26 6.56
N PRO A 362 17.47 5.56 5.51
CA PRO A 362 18.70 6.32 5.69
C PRO A 362 18.48 7.72 6.28
N ILE A 363 17.37 8.38 5.93
CA ILE A 363 16.99 9.70 6.49
C ILE A 363 16.67 9.58 7.98
N TYR A 364 16.02 8.48 8.40
CA TYR A 364 15.72 8.23 9.81
C TYR A 364 16.97 8.05 10.66
N PHE A 365 17.97 7.33 10.15
CA PHE A 365 19.27 7.21 10.82
C PHE A 365 19.99 8.56 10.89
N ALA A 366 20.02 9.33 9.80
CA ALA A 366 20.63 10.66 9.79
C ALA A 366 19.97 11.64 10.79
N LEU A 367 18.65 11.56 10.99
CA LEU A 367 17.93 12.35 11.98
C LEU A 367 18.25 11.93 13.41
N ILE A 368 18.35 10.63 13.68
CA ILE A 368 18.75 10.14 15.01
C ILE A 368 20.18 10.58 15.32
N ASP A 369 21.09 10.48 14.36
CA ASP A 369 22.50 10.89 14.55
C ASP A 369 22.64 12.39 14.80
N SER A 370 21.76 13.22 14.23
CA SER A 370 21.84 14.68 14.34
C SER A 370 21.02 15.27 15.49
N THR A 371 19.90 14.65 15.84
CA THR A 371 18.93 15.19 16.83
C THR A 371 18.67 14.27 18.01
N GLY A 372 19.19 13.05 17.99
CA GLY A 372 18.92 12.01 18.99
C GLY A 372 17.61 11.24 18.76
N VAL A 373 16.74 11.71 17.86
CA VAL A 373 15.43 11.09 17.60
C VAL A 373 15.09 11.07 16.11
N ASN A 374 14.28 10.10 15.70
CA ASN A 374 13.63 10.12 14.40
C ASN A 374 12.37 10.98 14.49
N GLY A 375 12.55 12.29 14.35
CA GLY A 375 11.46 13.26 14.41
C GLY A 375 10.48 13.18 13.23
N LEU A 376 10.88 12.59 12.10
CA LEU A 376 10.09 12.50 10.88
C LEU A 376 9.01 11.41 10.95
N PHE A 377 9.33 10.26 11.53
CA PHE A 377 8.40 9.13 11.61
C PHE A 377 7.02 9.47 12.20
N PRO A 378 6.87 10.16 13.34
CA PRO A 378 5.54 10.42 13.90
C PRO A 378 4.65 11.27 12.97
N ILE A 379 5.23 12.14 12.14
CA ILE A 379 4.50 12.90 11.11
C ILE A 379 4.01 11.95 10.02
N MET A 380 4.88 11.07 9.53
CA MET A 380 4.54 10.12 8.46
C MET A 380 3.53 9.07 8.92
N ALA A 381 3.62 8.64 10.18
CA ALA A 381 2.71 7.68 10.81
C ALA A 381 1.24 8.16 10.79
N MET A 382 1.01 9.48 10.73
CA MET A 382 -0.33 10.06 10.61
C MET A 382 -1.08 9.60 9.36
N GLY A 383 -0.35 9.13 8.35
CA GLY A 383 -0.91 8.44 7.20
C GLY A 383 -1.76 7.22 7.58
N GLY A 384 -1.15 6.27 8.29
CA GLY A 384 -1.85 5.05 8.74
C GLY A 384 -2.94 5.38 9.74
N VAL A 385 -2.69 6.34 10.64
CA VAL A 385 -3.65 6.77 11.65
C VAL A 385 -4.92 7.36 11.03
N ALA A 386 -4.79 8.33 10.13
CA ALA A 386 -5.93 8.92 9.44
C ALA A 386 -6.73 7.88 8.63
N GLN A 387 -6.03 6.89 8.08
CA GLN A 387 -6.67 5.80 7.36
C GLN A 387 -7.59 4.94 8.24
N VAL A 388 -7.21 4.68 9.49
CA VAL A 388 -8.09 4.00 10.45
C VAL A 388 -9.33 4.85 10.75
N GLY A 389 -9.17 6.16 10.96
CA GLY A 389 -10.29 7.08 11.17
C GLY A 389 -11.29 7.07 10.00
N VAL A 390 -10.79 7.15 8.77
CA VAL A 390 -11.63 7.04 7.56
C VAL A 390 -12.30 5.67 7.45
N ALA A 391 -11.59 4.59 7.79
CA ALA A 391 -12.16 3.25 7.78
C ALA A 391 -13.29 3.09 8.80
N LEU A 392 -13.16 3.66 10.01
CA LEU A 392 -14.24 3.71 11.00
C LEU A 392 -15.46 4.46 10.46
N GLY A 393 -15.26 5.61 9.82
CA GLY A 393 -16.33 6.38 9.19
C GLY A 393 -17.06 5.57 8.11
N LEU A 394 -16.31 4.90 7.25
CA LEU A 394 -16.87 4.00 6.24
C LEU A 394 -17.61 2.81 6.85
N TRP A 395 -17.13 2.26 7.98
CA TRP A 395 -17.77 1.14 8.65
C TRP A 395 -19.15 1.51 9.19
N VAL A 396 -19.29 2.73 9.73
CA VAL A 396 -20.58 3.27 10.18
C VAL A 396 -21.52 3.49 9.00
N LEU A 397 -21.02 4.07 7.91
CA LEU A 397 -21.81 4.32 6.69
C LEU A 397 -22.20 3.04 5.94
N ALA A 398 -21.44 1.97 6.09
CA ALA A 398 -21.69 0.71 5.40
C ALA A 398 -22.89 -0.03 6.02
N GLY A 399 -23.82 -0.46 5.16
CA GLY A 399 -25.01 -1.22 5.58
C GLY A 399 -24.65 -2.46 6.41
N LYS A 400 -25.50 -2.77 7.39
CA LYS A 400 -25.37 -3.96 8.24
C LYS A 400 -25.37 -5.22 7.33
N GLY A 401 -24.35 -6.06 7.48
CA GLY A 401 -24.16 -7.26 6.64
C GLY A 401 -23.43 -7.06 5.31
N SER A 402 -23.14 -5.82 4.89
CA SER A 402 -22.45 -5.57 3.63
C SER A 402 -21.01 -6.12 3.60
N ILE A 403 -20.55 -6.51 2.41
CA ILE A 403 -19.18 -7.00 2.19
C ILE A 403 -18.15 -5.94 2.63
N LEU A 404 -18.42 -4.65 2.34
CA LEU A 404 -17.56 -3.54 2.76
C LEU A 404 -17.38 -3.51 4.28
N ARG A 405 -18.48 -3.65 5.04
CA ARG A 405 -18.42 -3.64 6.50
C ARG A 405 -17.58 -4.80 7.04
N LYS A 406 -17.77 -6.01 6.48
CA LYS A 406 -16.97 -7.21 6.82
C LYS A 406 -15.47 -7.01 6.48
N GLN A 407 -15.18 -6.44 5.32
CA GLN A 407 -13.80 -6.12 4.90
C GLN A 407 -13.13 -5.15 5.87
N ILE A 408 -13.83 -4.08 6.26
CA ILE A 408 -13.31 -3.12 7.23
C ILE A 408 -13.08 -3.78 8.58
N SER A 409 -14.04 -4.55 9.10
CA SER A 409 -13.88 -5.27 10.37
C SER A 409 -12.65 -6.20 10.39
N GLY A 410 -12.33 -6.87 9.28
CA GLY A 410 -11.14 -7.72 9.18
C GLY A 410 -9.81 -6.96 9.04
N ALA A 411 -9.84 -5.73 8.53
CA ALA A 411 -8.63 -4.94 8.26
C ALA A 411 -8.31 -3.88 9.32
N ILE A 412 -9.30 -3.50 10.16
CA ILE A 412 -9.17 -2.39 11.08
C ILE A 412 -8.26 -2.69 12.28
N LEU A 413 -8.29 -3.93 12.77
CA LEU A 413 -7.44 -4.36 13.88
C LEU A 413 -5.94 -4.30 13.50
N PRO A 414 -5.50 -4.88 12.36
CA PRO A 414 -4.14 -4.62 11.84
C PRO A 414 -3.83 -3.13 11.68
N GLY A 415 -4.80 -2.34 11.23
CA GLY A 415 -4.65 -0.88 11.09
C GLY A 415 -4.33 -0.17 12.40
N PHE A 416 -5.01 -0.52 13.51
CA PHE A 416 -4.69 0.03 14.83
C PHE A 416 -3.27 -0.32 15.30
N LEU A 417 -2.76 -1.48 14.88
CA LEU A 417 -1.39 -1.93 15.15
C LEU A 417 -0.36 -1.31 14.20
N GLY A 418 -0.77 -0.40 13.32
CA GLY A 418 0.12 0.27 12.36
C GLY A 418 0.35 -0.48 11.05
N ILE A 419 -0.35 -1.58 10.82
CA ILE A 419 -0.27 -2.36 9.58
C ILE A 419 -1.37 -1.87 8.64
N GLY A 420 -1.03 -0.90 7.79
CA GLY A 420 -1.98 -0.18 6.92
C GLY A 420 -2.33 -0.88 5.61
N GLU A 421 -1.52 -1.84 5.15
CA GLU A 421 -1.65 -2.49 3.84
C GLU A 421 -3.03 -3.13 3.61
N PRO A 422 -3.65 -3.84 4.59
CA PRO A 422 -5.00 -4.36 4.44
C PRO A 422 -6.05 -3.25 4.21
N LEU A 423 -5.90 -2.10 4.86
CA LEU A 423 -6.76 -0.93 4.68
C LEU A 423 -6.51 -0.24 3.33
N ILE A 424 -5.24 -0.15 2.90
CA ILE A 424 -4.87 0.47 1.61
C ILE A 424 -5.46 -0.35 0.48
N TYR A 425 -5.04 -1.61 0.35
CA TYR A 425 -5.37 -2.42 -0.82
C TYR A 425 -6.75 -3.06 -0.73
N GLY A 426 -7.28 -3.27 0.47
CA GLY A 426 -8.61 -3.87 0.68
C GLY A 426 -9.76 -2.87 0.62
N ILE A 427 -9.56 -1.65 1.14
CA ILE A 427 -10.66 -0.72 1.40
C ILE A 427 -10.50 0.57 0.61
N SER A 428 -9.41 1.30 0.82
CA SER A 428 -9.29 2.69 0.41
C SER A 428 -8.84 2.88 -1.04
N LEU A 429 -7.71 2.30 -1.46
CA LEU A 429 -7.12 2.48 -2.79
C LEU A 429 -8.07 2.06 -3.94
N PRO A 430 -8.77 0.90 -3.87
CA PRO A 430 -9.71 0.52 -4.93
C PRO A 430 -10.92 1.47 -5.08
N ARG A 431 -11.23 2.22 -4.02
CA ARG A 431 -12.36 3.14 -3.97
C ARG A 431 -11.95 4.59 -4.24
N VAL A 432 -10.64 4.89 -4.31
CA VAL A 432 -9.98 6.18 -4.56
C VAL A 432 -10.40 7.29 -3.60
N LYS A 433 -11.69 7.61 -3.51
CA LYS A 433 -12.23 8.63 -2.61
C LYS A 433 -11.81 8.41 -1.16
N PRO A 434 -12.00 7.23 -0.52
CA PRO A 434 -11.53 7.03 0.85
C PRO A 434 -10.01 7.16 0.99
N PHE A 435 -9.24 6.75 -0.03
CA PHE A 435 -7.79 6.91 -0.01
C PHE A 435 -7.38 8.39 0.02
N ILE A 436 -8.01 9.23 -0.79
CA ILE A 436 -7.79 10.68 -0.77
C ILE A 436 -8.24 11.31 0.56
N LEU A 437 -9.38 10.90 1.11
CA LEU A 437 -9.82 11.38 2.42
C LEU A 437 -8.82 11.02 3.53
N SER A 438 -8.21 9.83 3.46
CA SER A 438 -7.13 9.43 4.38
C SER A 438 -5.89 10.32 4.20
N CYS A 439 -5.53 10.69 2.97
CA CYS A 439 -4.42 11.62 2.70
C CYS A 439 -4.69 13.01 3.31
N ILE A 440 -5.92 13.52 3.22
CA ILE A 440 -6.30 14.81 3.81
C ILE A 440 -6.25 14.74 5.33
N GLY A 441 -6.81 13.68 5.94
CA GLY A 441 -6.71 13.48 7.39
C GLY A 441 -5.26 13.33 7.86
N ALA A 442 -4.41 12.68 7.05
CA ALA A 442 -2.98 12.54 7.32
C ALA A 442 -2.28 13.90 7.28
N ALA A 443 -2.62 14.77 6.32
CA ALA A 443 -2.10 16.13 6.28
C ALA A 443 -2.48 16.94 7.52
N CYS A 444 -3.71 16.79 8.03
CA CYS A 444 -4.09 17.41 9.30
C CYS A 444 -3.26 16.86 10.48
N GLY A 445 -3.05 15.55 10.55
CA GLY A 445 -2.20 14.95 11.59
C GLY A 445 -0.74 15.40 11.49
N GLY A 446 -0.20 15.44 10.27
CA GLY A 446 1.16 15.93 10.00
C GLY A 446 1.33 17.39 10.38
N PHE A 447 0.33 18.23 10.11
CA PHE A 447 0.31 19.63 10.57
C PHE A 447 0.38 19.71 12.09
N ILE A 448 -0.45 18.94 12.80
CA ILE A 448 -0.50 18.96 14.27
C ILE A 448 0.84 18.50 14.86
N MET A 449 1.38 17.36 14.40
CA MET A 449 2.69 16.88 14.84
C MET A 449 3.80 17.87 14.51
N GLY A 450 3.81 18.43 13.30
CA GLY A 450 4.79 19.43 12.88
C GLY A 450 4.71 20.72 13.71
N ALA A 451 3.50 21.21 14.02
CA ALA A 451 3.28 22.38 14.87
C ALA A 451 3.76 22.14 16.30
N LEU A 452 3.48 20.97 16.87
CA LEU A 452 3.94 20.59 18.20
C LEU A 452 5.48 20.51 18.28
N ASN A 453 6.14 20.02 17.23
CA ASN A 453 7.60 19.95 17.18
C ASN A 453 8.26 21.31 16.94
N THR A 454 7.76 22.09 15.98
CA THR A 454 8.44 23.31 15.51
C THR A 454 7.97 24.57 16.26
N TRP A 455 6.67 24.76 16.43
CA TRP A 455 6.11 25.92 17.16
C TRP A 455 6.02 25.64 18.65
N GLY A 456 5.67 24.40 19.04
CA GLY A 456 5.58 23.98 20.43
C GLY A 456 6.92 23.59 21.06
N GLY A 457 7.98 23.45 20.26
CA GLY A 457 9.34 23.12 20.74
C GLY A 457 9.44 21.76 21.44
N LEU A 458 8.50 20.83 21.21
CA LEU A 458 8.43 19.58 21.98
C LEU A 458 9.46 18.53 21.53
N GLY A 459 10.03 18.67 20.34
CA GLY A 459 11.09 17.77 19.85
C GLY A 459 10.70 16.30 19.86
N ILE A 460 9.48 15.94 19.45
CA ILE A 460 8.96 14.57 19.52
C ILE A 460 9.48 13.76 18.34
N GLY A 461 9.95 12.54 18.62
CA GLY A 461 10.40 11.58 17.62
C GLY A 461 10.45 10.17 18.18
N MET A 462 10.81 9.21 17.33
CA MET A 462 11.10 7.87 17.81
C MET A 462 12.56 7.74 18.28
N ASN A 463 12.81 6.91 19.28
CA ASN A 463 14.17 6.56 19.71
C ASN A 463 14.82 5.43 18.88
N ALA A 464 14.15 5.02 17.79
CA ALA A 464 14.61 4.01 16.85
C ALA A 464 14.34 4.46 15.41
N ALA A 465 15.17 4.01 14.46
CA ALA A 465 15.03 4.39 13.05
C ALA A 465 13.76 3.83 12.43
N THR A 466 13.36 2.63 12.85
CA THR A 466 12.17 1.91 12.38
C THR A 466 11.38 1.38 13.55
N GLY A 467 10.07 1.25 13.39
CA GLY A 467 9.21 0.63 14.40
C GLY A 467 7.76 0.53 13.93
N PRO A 468 6.86 0.05 14.80
CA PRO A 468 5.46 -0.10 14.47
C PRO A 468 4.80 1.26 14.27
N GLY A 469 3.76 1.31 13.43
CA GLY A 469 2.88 2.48 13.29
C GLY A 469 1.69 2.45 14.26
N GLY A 470 0.67 3.26 13.99
CA GLY A 470 -0.61 3.21 14.69
C GLY A 470 -0.48 3.53 16.18
N LEU A 471 -1.27 2.85 17.03
CA LEU A 471 -1.25 3.03 18.49
C LEU A 471 0.06 2.52 19.12
N VAL A 472 0.61 1.45 18.56
CA VAL A 472 1.78 0.76 19.11
C VAL A 472 3.04 1.60 18.98
N ALA A 473 3.11 2.49 17.98
CA ALA A 473 4.21 3.44 17.82
C ALA A 473 4.43 4.31 19.07
N ALA A 474 3.38 4.56 19.87
CA ALA A 474 3.44 5.40 21.06
C ALA A 474 4.54 4.95 22.03
N ILE A 475 4.77 3.64 22.16
CA ILE A 475 5.76 3.05 23.08
C ILE A 475 7.20 3.34 22.61
N THR A 476 7.37 3.67 21.33
CA THR A 476 8.66 4.00 20.72
C THR A 476 8.94 5.51 20.69
N MET A 477 7.96 6.32 21.09
CA MET A 477 8.06 7.77 21.06
C MET A 477 8.81 8.30 22.28
N THR A 478 9.64 9.29 22.02
CA THR A 478 10.37 10.06 23.01
C THR A 478 10.45 11.51 22.57
N THR A 479 11.08 12.34 23.39
CA THR A 479 11.46 13.70 23.05
C THR A 479 12.99 13.82 22.97
N ILE A 480 13.49 14.91 22.38
CA ILE A 480 14.94 15.19 22.26
C ILE A 480 15.63 15.21 23.64
N ASP A 481 14.94 15.64 24.69
CA ASP A 481 15.40 15.61 26.09
C ASP A 481 15.31 14.22 26.75
N GLY A 482 14.88 13.18 26.02
CA GLY A 482 14.82 11.80 26.49
C GLY A 482 13.57 11.44 27.29
N ASN A 483 12.53 12.29 27.29
CA ASN A 483 11.31 12.04 28.05
C ASN A 483 10.32 11.15 27.26
N ALA A 484 10.46 9.84 27.43
CA ALA A 484 9.62 8.84 26.77
C ALA A 484 8.12 8.98 27.10
N VAL A 485 7.76 9.27 28.36
CA VAL A 485 6.36 9.39 28.79
C VAL A 485 5.68 10.56 28.09
N LYS A 486 6.36 11.71 28.04
CA LYS A 486 5.86 12.89 27.33
C LYS A 486 5.69 12.62 25.84
N GLY A 487 6.69 12.01 25.18
CA GLY A 487 6.60 11.62 23.77
C GLY A 487 5.41 10.69 23.49
N MET A 488 5.22 9.66 24.32
CA MET A 488 4.11 8.71 24.22
C MET A 488 2.74 9.38 24.35
N LEU A 489 2.54 10.20 25.38
CA LEU A 489 1.25 10.84 25.66
C LEU A 489 0.86 11.83 24.58
N VAL A 490 1.80 12.66 24.12
CA VAL A 490 1.53 13.63 23.05
C VAL A 490 1.19 12.90 21.75
N TYR A 491 1.97 11.87 21.38
CA TYR A 491 1.68 11.08 20.19
C TYR A 491 0.29 10.41 20.27
N LEU A 492 -0.08 9.81 21.41
CA LEU A 492 -1.41 9.20 21.59
C LEU A 492 -2.53 10.24 21.47
N ALA A 493 -2.37 11.42 22.08
CA ALA A 493 -3.35 12.49 21.97
C ALA A 493 -3.59 12.87 20.51
N VAL A 494 -2.51 13.05 19.73
CA VAL A 494 -2.62 13.35 18.30
C VAL A 494 -3.24 12.19 17.53
N VAL A 495 -2.89 10.93 17.85
CA VAL A 495 -3.51 9.75 17.22
C VAL A 495 -5.03 9.75 17.37
N PHE A 496 -5.55 10.00 18.58
CA PHE A 496 -7.00 10.04 18.80
C PHE A 496 -7.67 11.22 18.09
N ILE A 497 -7.03 12.39 18.08
CA ILE A 497 -7.50 13.55 17.32
C ILE A 497 -7.59 13.20 15.82
N VAL A 498 -6.56 12.58 15.26
CA VAL A 498 -6.49 12.24 13.83
C VAL A 498 -7.45 11.12 13.47
N TYR A 499 -7.73 10.16 14.36
CA TYR A 499 -8.85 9.23 14.19
C TYR A 499 -10.19 9.97 14.07
N GLY A 500 -10.43 10.94 14.96
CA GLY A 500 -11.62 11.78 14.92
C GLY A 500 -11.73 12.60 13.63
N ILE A 501 -10.63 13.25 13.22
CA ILE A 501 -10.56 14.03 11.97
C ILE A 501 -10.83 13.13 10.75
N GLY A 502 -10.16 11.98 10.64
CA GLY A 502 -10.37 11.03 9.55
C GLY A 502 -11.80 10.52 9.49
N PHE A 503 -12.39 10.22 10.65
CA PHE A 503 -13.80 9.82 10.77
C PHE A 503 -14.72 10.94 10.28
N ALA A 504 -14.56 12.16 10.80
CA ALA A 504 -15.39 13.31 10.46
C ALA A 504 -15.30 13.66 8.96
N ILE A 505 -14.09 13.71 8.40
CA ILE A 505 -13.85 13.93 6.97
C ILE A 505 -14.53 12.84 6.14
N CYS A 506 -14.54 11.58 6.59
CA CYS A 506 -15.25 10.51 5.91
C CYS A 506 -16.77 10.72 5.93
N ILE A 507 -17.36 11.00 7.09
CA ILE A 507 -18.81 11.26 7.21
C ILE A 507 -19.21 12.45 6.35
N LEU A 508 -18.49 13.57 6.43
CA LEU A 508 -18.72 14.77 5.62
C LEU A 508 -18.55 14.49 4.13
N GLY A 509 -17.50 13.76 3.76
CA GLY A 509 -17.21 13.39 2.38
C GLY A 509 -18.31 12.54 1.75
N TYR A 510 -19.06 11.74 2.53
CA TYR A 510 -20.17 10.91 2.06
C TYR A 510 -21.56 11.47 2.40
N SER A 511 -21.63 12.64 3.03
CA SER A 511 -22.87 13.33 3.37
C SER A 511 -23.72 13.68 2.15
N ARG A 512 -25.02 13.95 2.37
CA ARG A 512 -25.91 14.50 1.34
C ARG A 512 -25.40 15.84 0.81
N TRP A 513 -24.82 16.67 1.68
CA TRP A 513 -24.21 17.95 1.32
C TRP A 513 -23.10 17.80 0.27
N SER A 514 -22.16 16.87 0.50
CA SER A 514 -21.09 16.60 -0.47
C SER A 514 -21.64 16.10 -1.82
N ARG A 515 -22.64 15.21 -1.79
CA ARG A 515 -23.28 14.69 -3.01
C ARG A 515 -23.98 15.79 -3.81
N ASN A 516 -24.73 16.66 -3.13
CA ASN A 516 -25.43 17.78 -3.75
C ASN A 516 -24.43 18.80 -4.33
N GLY A 517 -23.34 19.07 -3.62
CA GLY A 517 -22.25 19.92 -4.12
C GLY A 517 -21.64 19.37 -5.41
N VAL A 518 -21.28 18.08 -5.43
CA VAL A 518 -20.72 17.43 -6.64
C VAL A 518 -21.72 17.46 -7.81
N ALA A 519 -23.00 17.20 -7.55
CA ALA A 519 -24.03 17.25 -8.59
C ALA A 519 -24.16 18.66 -9.20
N LYS A 520 -24.24 19.70 -8.36
CA LYS A 520 -24.28 21.10 -8.81
C LYS A 520 -23.01 21.51 -9.56
N THR A 521 -21.82 21.12 -9.09
CA THR A 521 -20.56 21.40 -9.79
C THR A 521 -20.51 20.71 -11.16
N LYS A 522 -21.03 19.48 -11.27
CA LYS A 522 -21.09 18.75 -12.54
C LYS A 522 -22.04 19.41 -13.54
N LEU A 523 -23.21 19.88 -13.06
CA LEU A 523 -24.15 20.69 -13.83
C LEU A 523 -23.49 22.00 -14.32
N TYR A 524 -22.83 22.72 -13.42
CA TYR A 524 -22.12 23.95 -13.78
C TYR A 524 -21.02 23.71 -14.82
N LEU A 525 -20.25 22.61 -14.69
CA LEU A 525 -19.22 22.23 -15.64
C LEU A 525 -19.80 21.76 -17.00
N SER A 526 -20.97 21.13 -17.03
CA SER A 526 -21.65 20.81 -18.29
C SER A 526 -22.16 22.08 -18.98
N ASP A 527 -22.70 23.02 -18.22
CA ASP A 527 -23.18 24.30 -18.75
C ASP A 527 -22.02 25.14 -19.30
N CYS A 528 -20.86 25.13 -18.62
CA CYS A 528 -19.63 25.75 -19.13
C CYS A 528 -19.05 25.07 -20.38
N LYS A 529 -19.33 23.78 -20.63
CA LYS A 529 -18.88 23.10 -21.85
C LYS A 529 -19.73 23.45 -23.06
N VAL A 530 -21.01 23.77 -22.85
CA VAL A 530 -21.96 24.09 -23.94
C VAL A 530 -21.79 25.54 -24.41
N SER A 531 -21.23 26.44 -23.59
CA SER A 531 -21.18 27.89 -23.91
C SER A 531 -19.94 28.39 -24.64
N LEU A 532 -18.96 27.54 -25.00
CA LEU A 532 -17.70 28.00 -25.59
C LEU A 532 -17.42 27.36 -26.96
N LYS A 533 -17.28 28.19 -28.00
CA LYS A 533 -16.67 27.76 -29.29
C LYS A 533 -15.23 27.30 -29.04
N GLU A 534 -14.78 26.27 -29.76
CA GLU A 534 -13.55 25.48 -29.49
C GLU A 534 -12.26 26.29 -29.27
N ALA A 535 -12.14 27.50 -29.84
CA ALA A 535 -10.96 28.36 -29.67
C ALA A 535 -10.88 29.06 -28.30
N GLU A 536 -12.01 29.40 -27.67
CA GLU A 536 -12.06 30.08 -26.37
C GLU A 536 -12.00 29.10 -25.18
N ALA A 537 -12.31 27.83 -25.43
CA ALA A 537 -12.29 26.75 -24.45
C ALA A 537 -10.92 26.53 -23.79
N LYS A 538 -9.81 26.84 -24.49
CA LYS A 538 -8.44 26.65 -23.98
C LYS A 538 -8.05 27.73 -22.97
N LYS A 539 -8.36 29.01 -23.24
CA LYS A 539 -8.17 30.13 -22.31
C LYS A 539 -9.12 30.06 -21.11
N ALA A 540 -10.38 29.66 -21.36
CA ALA A 540 -11.34 29.41 -20.29
C ALA A 540 -10.92 28.22 -19.41
N LYS A 541 -10.39 27.12 -19.98
CA LYS A 541 -9.82 26.01 -19.21
C LYS A 541 -8.71 26.47 -18.26
N ALA A 542 -7.77 27.29 -18.72
CA ALA A 542 -6.69 27.79 -17.88
C ALA A 542 -7.22 28.68 -16.74
N LYS A 543 -8.19 29.55 -17.03
CA LYS A 543 -8.83 30.44 -16.03
C LYS A 543 -9.72 29.66 -15.05
N ILE A 544 -10.38 28.60 -15.50
CA ILE A 544 -11.20 27.69 -14.68
C ILE A 544 -10.30 26.77 -13.85
N ILE A 545 -9.20 26.26 -14.38
CA ILE A 545 -8.19 25.51 -13.61
C ILE A 545 -7.59 26.43 -12.55
N GLY A 546 -7.28 27.69 -12.87
CA GLY A 546 -6.84 28.69 -11.90
C GLY A 546 -7.89 28.95 -10.79
N LYS A 547 -9.17 29.10 -11.15
CA LYS A 547 -10.27 29.22 -10.17
C LYS A 547 -10.56 27.93 -9.40
N MET A 548 -10.35 26.77 -10.01
CA MET A 548 -10.53 25.46 -9.38
C MET A 548 -9.39 25.17 -8.43
N VAL A 549 -8.15 25.53 -8.77
CA VAL A 549 -7.00 25.53 -7.86
C VAL A 549 -7.23 26.54 -6.73
N GLY A 550 -7.77 27.72 -7.02
CA GLY A 550 -8.20 28.71 -6.01
C GLY A 550 -9.34 28.21 -5.11
N HIS A 551 -10.30 27.46 -5.65
CA HIS A 551 -11.37 26.85 -4.87
C HIS A 551 -10.93 25.61 -4.11
N ILE A 552 -9.98 24.83 -4.64
CA ILE A 552 -9.35 23.70 -3.96
C ILE A 552 -8.46 24.22 -2.84
N SER A 553 -7.71 25.32 -3.03
CA SER A 553 -6.98 25.98 -1.95
C SER A 553 -7.93 26.57 -0.90
N LEU A 554 -9.08 27.10 -1.30
CA LEU A 554 -10.16 27.50 -0.38
C LEU A 554 -10.83 26.31 0.33
N TYR A 555 -10.93 25.14 -0.32
CA TYR A 555 -11.51 23.90 0.24
C TYR A 555 -10.57 23.23 1.26
N ILE A 556 -9.26 23.45 1.10
CA ILE A 556 -8.21 22.96 2.00
C ILE A 556 -8.15 23.81 3.28
N SER A 557 -8.56 25.08 3.24
CA SER A 557 -8.66 25.92 4.43
C SER A 557 -10.04 25.82 5.10
N VAL A 558 -10.11 25.22 6.29
CA VAL A 558 -11.29 25.19 7.19
C VAL A 558 -11.92 26.59 7.36
N VAL A 559 -11.10 27.64 7.28
CA VAL A 559 -11.50 29.06 7.34
C VAL A 559 -12.37 29.50 6.16
N GLY A 560 -12.13 28.98 4.95
CA GLY A 560 -12.90 29.33 3.76
C GLY A 560 -14.35 28.87 3.83
N TRP A 561 -14.61 27.75 4.52
CA TRP A 561 -15.96 27.22 4.72
C TRP A 561 -16.77 28.07 5.70
N LEU A 562 -16.14 28.56 6.78
CA LEU A 562 -16.72 29.49 7.75
C LEU A 562 -17.08 30.85 7.12
N VAL A 563 -16.21 31.39 6.27
CA VAL A 563 -16.45 32.66 5.56
C VAL A 563 -17.55 32.53 4.50
N LEU A 564 -17.60 31.41 3.76
CA LEU A 564 -18.69 31.15 2.81
C LEU A 564 -20.02 30.91 3.51
N TRP A 565 -20.02 30.22 4.66
CA TRP A 565 -21.23 29.97 5.42
C TRP A 565 -21.79 31.26 6.03
N THR A 566 -20.94 32.11 6.64
CA THR A 566 -21.39 33.41 7.19
C THR A 566 -21.86 34.38 6.10
N THR A 567 -21.13 34.47 4.98
CA THR A 567 -21.52 35.36 3.86
C THR A 567 -22.74 34.86 3.08
N SER A 568 -22.93 33.55 2.96
CA SER A 568 -24.11 32.97 2.30
C SER A 568 -25.34 32.95 3.20
N TYR A 569 -25.17 32.72 4.51
CA TYR A 569 -26.25 32.80 5.49
C TYR A 569 -26.77 34.24 5.64
N ALA A 570 -25.90 35.24 5.61
CA ALA A 570 -26.29 36.65 5.65
C ALA A 570 -27.21 37.04 4.47
N ARG A 571 -27.05 36.40 3.30
CA ARG A 571 -27.80 36.68 2.06
C ARG A 571 -29.13 35.92 1.92
N LEU A 572 -29.47 35.03 2.86
CA LEU A 572 -30.76 34.34 2.86
C LEU A 572 -31.89 35.29 3.30
N SER A 573 -33.06 35.20 2.64
CA SER A 573 -34.28 35.87 3.07
C SER A 573 -34.70 35.37 4.47
N MET A 574 -35.45 36.19 5.21
CA MET A 574 -35.90 35.83 6.56
C MET A 574 -36.73 34.54 6.58
N GLU A 575 -37.56 34.32 5.55
CA GLU A 575 -38.34 33.09 5.37
C GLU A 575 -37.46 31.85 5.20
N ALA A 576 -36.40 31.93 4.39
CA ALA A 576 -35.45 30.82 4.19
C ALA A 576 -34.60 30.53 5.44
N LYS A 577 -34.37 31.55 6.29
CA LYS A 577 -33.74 31.38 7.60
C LYS A 577 -34.69 30.73 8.62
N GLN A 578 -36.00 30.96 8.48
CA GLN A 578 -37.05 30.36 9.30
C GLN A 578 -37.21 28.87 8.96
N GLU A 579 -37.29 28.50 7.67
CA GLU A 579 -37.36 27.09 7.23
C GLU A 579 -36.16 26.25 7.71
N LEU A 580 -34.96 26.85 7.78
CA LEU A 580 -33.76 26.18 8.31
C LEU A 580 -33.82 25.93 9.83
N LYS A 581 -34.58 26.71 10.59
CA LYS A 581 -34.81 26.48 12.03
C LYS A 581 -35.83 25.38 12.28
N ASP A 582 -36.78 25.19 11.36
CA ASP A 582 -37.88 24.23 11.50
C ASP A 582 -37.53 22.81 11.02
N TYR A 583 -36.36 22.60 10.42
CA TYR A 583 -35.85 21.28 10.08
C TYR A 583 -35.38 20.51 11.32
N GLN A 584 -36.29 19.78 11.97
CA GLN A 584 -35.93 18.75 12.95
C GLN A 584 -35.36 17.50 12.26
N VAL A 585 -34.25 17.02 12.82
CA VAL A 585 -33.48 15.87 12.33
C VAL A 585 -34.24 14.58 12.67
N VAL A 586 -34.61 13.81 11.63
CA VAL A 586 -34.97 12.39 11.72
C VAL A 586 -33.98 11.57 10.91
#